data_AF-A0A9C8ZG18-F1
#
_entry.id   AF-A0A9C8ZG18-F1
#
_cell.length_a   1.000
_cell.length_b   1.000
_cell.length_c   1.000
_cell.angle_alpha   90.00
_cell.angle_beta   90.00
_cell.angle_gamma   90.00
#
_symmetry.space_group_name_H-M   'P 1'
#
loop_
_entity.id
_entity.type
_entity.pdbx_description
1 polymer ?
#
loop_
_entity_poly.entity_id
_entity_poly.type
_entity_poly.pdbx_seq_one_letter_code
_entity_poly.pdbx_strand_id
1 'polypeptide(L)'
;MRRALAAIKKQPFDFIVCEFMYRYGSDYAGCTISNLDVMLSSLQKYSPEARVVALVDKAEQQYIARLTEHFPLHAALVYPVNPETMHKALS
;
A
#
# COMPACT_ATOMS: atom_id res chain seq x y z
N MET A 1 4.70 -5.55 -9.66
CA MET A 1 4.73 -4.07 -9.60
C MET A 1 4.65 -3.34 -10.95
N ARG A 2 5.45 -3.69 -11.98
CA ARG A 2 5.51 -2.94 -13.26
C ARG A 2 4.17 -2.62 -13.94
N ARG A 3 3.22 -3.58 -13.96
CA ARG A 3 1.89 -3.38 -14.56
C ARG A 3 1.02 -2.37 -13.78
N ALA A 4 1.08 -2.40 -12.45
CA ALA A 4 0.35 -1.46 -11.60
C ALA A 4 0.83 -0.01 -11.85
N LEU A 5 2.15 0.20 -11.91
CA LEU A 5 2.73 1.51 -12.23
C LEU A 5 2.29 2.01 -13.63
N ALA A 6 2.21 1.12 -14.61
CA ALA A 6 1.74 1.48 -15.94
C ALA A 6 0.24 1.87 -15.95
N ALA A 7 -0.58 1.29 -15.07
CA ALA A 7 -1.99 1.63 -14.94
C ALA A 7 -2.20 2.95 -14.18
N ILE A 8 -1.51 3.15 -13.05
CA ILE A 8 -1.53 4.39 -12.24
C ILE A 8 -1.20 5.62 -13.08
N LYS A 9 -0.30 5.48 -14.06
CA LYS A 9 0.07 6.58 -14.97
C LYS A 9 -0.97 6.93 -16.04
N LYS A 10 -1.94 6.05 -16.28
CA LYS A 10 -2.90 6.19 -17.39
C LYS A 10 -4.25 6.76 -16.96
N GLN A 11 -4.65 6.53 -15.71
CA GLN A 11 -5.95 6.96 -15.21
C GLN A 11 -5.90 7.15 -13.69
N PRO A 12 -6.77 8.02 -13.13
CA PRO A 12 -6.94 8.12 -11.69
C PRO A 12 -7.62 6.87 -11.12
N PHE A 13 -7.41 6.63 -9.82
CA PHE A 13 -8.06 5.58 -9.05
C PHE A 13 -8.67 6.17 -7.78
N ASP A 14 -9.88 5.77 -7.43
CA ASP A 14 -10.49 6.15 -6.15
C ASP A 14 -9.96 5.29 -5.00
N PHE A 15 -9.67 4.02 -5.30
CA PHE A 15 -9.13 3.05 -4.34
C PHE A 15 -8.03 2.20 -4.95
N ILE A 16 -7.06 1.83 -4.11
CA ILE A 16 -6.08 0.79 -4.40
C ILE A 16 -6.02 -0.16 -3.22
N VAL A 17 -6.30 -1.44 -3.48
CA VAL A 17 -6.07 -2.53 -2.54
C VAL A 17 -4.76 -3.22 -2.91
N CYS A 18 -3.88 -3.39 -1.93
CA CYS A 18 -2.55 -3.96 -2.18
C CYS A 18 -2.06 -4.79 -0.99
N GLU A 19 -1.27 -5.81 -1.27
CA GLU A 19 -0.66 -6.64 -0.24
C GLU A 19 0.67 -6.04 0.21
N PHE A 20 0.76 -5.76 1.50
CA PHE A 20 1.94 -5.26 2.16
C PHE A 20 2.89 -6.42 2.47
N MET A 21 4.15 -6.24 2.07
CA MET A 21 5.24 -7.12 2.46
C MET A 21 6.39 -6.25 2.97
N TYR A 22 6.78 -6.46 4.23
CA TYR A 22 7.91 -5.74 4.79
C TYR A 22 9.23 -6.19 4.15
N ARG A 23 10.11 -5.23 3.86
CA ARG A 23 11.45 -5.54 3.34
C ARG A 23 12.41 -5.77 4.51
N TYR A 24 12.68 -7.03 4.82
CA TYR A 24 13.69 -7.44 5.80
C TYR A 24 15.11 -7.30 5.23
N GLY A 25 15.62 -6.06 5.21
CA GLY A 25 17.01 -5.76 4.83
C GLY A 25 17.14 -4.40 4.13
N SER A 26 18.33 -3.80 4.22
CA SER A 26 18.66 -2.66 3.37
C SER A 26 18.89 -3.17 1.95
N ASP A 27 18.11 -2.69 0.98
CA ASP A 27 18.69 -2.55 -0.36
C ASP A 27 20.00 -1.77 -0.22
N TYR A 28 20.99 -1.93 -1.11
CA TYR A 28 22.28 -1.24 -1.03
C TYR A 28 22.14 0.31 -0.90
N ALA A 29 20.94 0.86 -1.10
CA ALA A 29 20.54 2.25 -0.93
C ALA A 29 19.68 2.55 0.34
N GLY A 30 19.17 1.56 1.07
CA GLY A 30 18.34 1.72 2.27
C GLY A 30 17.05 2.52 2.09
N CYS A 31 16.52 2.63 0.86
CA CYS A 31 15.52 3.65 0.51
C CYS A 31 14.06 3.14 0.56
N THR A 32 13.82 1.83 0.61
CA THR A 32 12.46 1.28 0.56
C THR A 32 12.10 0.46 1.80
N ILE A 33 10.96 0.76 2.40
CA ILE A 33 10.41 0.14 3.62
C ILE A 33 9.70 -1.18 3.27
N SER A 34 9.05 -1.23 2.11
CA SER A 34 8.18 -2.32 1.69
C SER A 34 8.22 -2.54 0.18
N ASN A 35 7.44 -3.51 -0.28
CA ASN A 35 7.12 -3.70 -1.70
C ASN A 35 6.28 -2.54 -2.31
N LEU A 36 5.64 -1.70 -1.50
CA LEU A 36 4.69 -0.68 -1.94
C LEU A 36 5.30 0.69 -2.21
N ASP A 37 6.48 1.02 -1.69
CA ASP A 37 7.05 2.38 -1.69
C ASP A 37 7.07 3.03 -3.07
N VAL A 38 7.56 2.32 -4.09
CA VAL A 38 7.62 2.82 -5.47
C VAL A 38 6.22 3.04 -6.06
N MET A 39 5.27 2.17 -5.70
CA MET A 39 3.88 2.30 -6.13
C MET A 39 3.22 3.52 -5.49
N LEU A 40 3.38 3.70 -4.17
CA LEU A 40 2.78 4.78 -3.41
C LEU A 40 3.37 6.14 -3.80
N SER A 41 4.68 6.20 -4.05
CA SER A 41 5.31 7.41 -4.62
C SER A 41 4.75 7.76 -6.01
N SER A 42 4.53 6.75 -6.87
CA SER A 42 3.88 6.99 -8.15
C SER A 42 2.42 7.40 -7.97
N LEU A 43 1.72 6.83 -6.99
CA LEU A 43 0.31 7.13 -6.72
C LEU A 43 0.13 8.58 -6.27
N GLN A 44 0.95 9.07 -5.35
CA GLN A 44 0.94 10.48 -4.93
C GLN A 44 1.08 11.45 -6.11
N LYS A 45 1.83 11.06 -7.15
CA LYS A 45 2.02 11.89 -8.35
C LYS A 45 0.84 11.88 -9.31
N TYR A 46 0.21 10.73 -9.53
CA TYR A 46 -0.79 10.55 -10.60
C TYR A 46 -2.23 10.35 -10.10
N SER A 47 -2.43 10.02 -8.82
CA SER A 47 -3.73 9.86 -8.17
C SER A 47 -3.61 10.21 -6.67
N PRO A 48 -3.32 11.46 -6.31
CA PRO A 48 -3.10 11.87 -4.92
C PRO A 48 -4.30 11.61 -4.01
N GLU A 49 -5.52 11.62 -4.56
CA GLU A 49 -6.77 11.39 -3.84
C GLU A 49 -7.10 9.89 -3.66
N ALA A 50 -6.29 8.98 -4.22
CA ALA A 50 -6.55 7.56 -4.15
C ALA A 50 -6.46 7.04 -2.71
N ARG A 51 -7.52 6.37 -2.25
CA ARG A 51 -7.56 5.72 -0.93
C ARG A 51 -6.86 4.37 -0.98
N VAL A 52 -5.74 4.25 -0.25
CA VAL A 52 -4.96 3.00 -0.22
C VAL A 52 -5.38 2.11 0.94
N VAL A 53 -5.77 0.87 0.63
CA VAL A 53 -6.03 -0.20 1.58
C VAL A 53 -4.90 -1.23 1.49
N ALA A 54 -4.13 -1.37 2.57
CA ALA A 54 -3.07 -2.38 2.67
C ALA A 54 -3.60 -3.65 3.34
N LEU A 55 -3.37 -4.81 2.73
CA LEU A 55 -3.60 -6.12 3.33
C LEU A 55 -2.28 -6.60 3.90
N VAL A 56 -2.25 -7.02 5.17
CA VAL A 56 -1.00 -7.33 5.86
C VAL A 56 -1.12 -8.61 6.69
N ASP A 57 -0.05 -9.38 6.72
CA ASP A 57 0.06 -10.50 7.65
C ASP A 57 0.19 -10.01 9.09
N LYS A 58 -0.39 -10.75 10.04
CA LYS A 58 -0.34 -10.40 11.46
C LYS A 58 1.09 -10.23 11.98
N ALA A 59 2.04 -11.01 11.47
CA ALA A 59 3.45 -10.92 11.83
C ALA A 59 4.12 -9.61 11.39
N GLU A 60 3.61 -9.01 10.32
CA GLU A 60 4.17 -7.81 9.69
C GLU A 60 3.40 -6.53 10.02
N GLN A 61 2.24 -6.64 10.68
CA GLN A 61 1.37 -5.51 11.02
C GLN A 61 2.11 -4.36 11.71
N GLN A 62 3.07 -4.68 12.58
CA GLN A 62 3.88 -3.69 13.29
C GLN A 62 4.68 -2.76 12.36
N TYR A 63 4.99 -3.21 11.15
CA TYR A 63 5.77 -2.44 10.17
C TYR A 63 4.93 -1.49 9.32
N ILE A 64 3.59 -1.60 9.37
CA ILE A 64 2.69 -0.64 8.72
C ILE A 64 2.96 0.78 9.22
N ALA A 65 3.23 0.93 10.52
CA ALA A 65 3.55 2.23 11.12
C ALA A 65 4.70 2.94 10.39
N ARG A 66 5.76 2.19 10.05
CA ARG A 66 6.92 2.72 9.30
C ARG A 66 6.53 3.20 7.91
N LEU A 67 5.66 2.45 7.22
CA LEU A 67 5.18 2.86 5.90
C LEU A 67 4.33 4.15 5.99
N THR A 68 3.47 4.24 7.02
CA THR A 68 2.55 5.37 7.22
C THR A 68 3.24 6.68 7.61
N GLU A 69 4.50 6.64 8.06
CA GLU A 69 5.31 7.84 8.28
C GLU A 69 5.55 8.63 6.98
N HIS A 70 5.55 7.95 5.83
CA HIS A 70 5.83 8.55 4.52
C HIS A 70 4.62 8.52 3.58
N PHE A 71 3.76 7.51 3.72
CA PHE A 71 2.62 7.29 2.83
C PHE A 71 1.34 7.08 3.63
N PRO A 72 0.42 8.07 3.69
CA PRO A 72 -0.84 7.89 4.39
C PRO A 72 -1.63 6.74 3.75
N LEU A 73 -2.19 5.88 4.59
CA LEU A 73 -3.07 4.79 4.17
C LEU A 73 -4.49 5.09 4.64
N HIS A 74 -5.47 4.73 3.81
CA HIS A 74 -6.88 4.79 4.19
C HIS A 74 -7.21 3.71 5.23
N ALA A 75 -6.71 2.49 5.03
CA ALA A 75 -6.87 1.39 5.96
C ALA A 75 -5.71 0.38 5.84
N ALA A 76 -5.45 -0.34 6.93
CA ALA A 76 -4.61 -1.52 6.94
C ALA A 76 -5.41 -2.69 7.54
N LEU A 77 -5.68 -3.72 6.75
CA LEU A 77 -6.47 -4.88 7.12
C LEU A 77 -5.56 -6.07 7.35
N VAL A 78 -5.67 -6.69 8.53
CA VAL A 78 -4.85 -7.85 8.89
C VAL A 78 -5.54 -9.13 8.42
N TYR A 79 -4.80 -10.03 7.78
CA TYR A 79 -5.35 -11.33 7.38
C TYR A 79 -5.74 -12.20 8.59
N PRO A 80 -6.79 -13.04 8.46
CA PRO A 80 -7.68 -13.15 7.30
C PRO A 80 -8.68 -11.99 7.21
N VAL A 81 -8.92 -11.50 5.98
CA VAL A 81 -9.89 -10.42 5.73
C VAL A 81 -11.19 -11.01 5.16
N ASN A 82 -12.29 -10.78 5.86
CA ASN A 82 -13.62 -11.20 5.39
C ASN A 82 -14.27 -10.12 4.49
N PRO A 83 -15.29 -10.48 3.68
CA PRO A 83 -15.95 -9.55 2.77
C PRO A 83 -16.54 -8.30 3.45
N GLU A 84 -17.10 -8.44 4.65
CA GLU A 84 -17.67 -7.31 5.41
C GLU A 84 -16.61 -6.28 5.80
N THR A 85 -15.45 -6.76 6.23
CA THR A 85 -14.31 -5.90 6.60
C THR A 85 -13.77 -5.18 5.37
N MET A 86 -13.67 -5.87 4.24
CA MET A 86 -13.28 -5.26 2.97
C MET A 86 -14.30 -4.21 2.52
N HIS A 87 -15.60 -4.52 2.56
CA HIS A 87 -16.66 -3.59 2.19
C HIS A 87 -16.60 -2.30 3.02
N LYS A 88 -16.43 -2.44 4.35
CA LYS A 88 -16.28 -1.29 5.25
C LYS A 88 -15.06 -0.42 4.92
N ALA A 89 -13.97 -1.01 4.44
CA ALA A 89 -12.78 -0.27 4.03
C ALA A 89 -12.90 0.37 2.63
N LEU A 90 -13.92 -0.02 1.85
CA LEU A 90 -14.19 0.52 0.50
C LEU A 90 -15.41 1.45 0.45
N SER A 91 -16.06 1.69 1.60
CA SER A 91 -17.17 2.63 1.75
C SER A 91 -16.60 4.01 2.09
#